data_AF-A0A661SEW2-F1
#
_entry.id   AF-A0A661SEW2-F1
#
_cell.length_a   1.000
_cell.length_b   1.000
_cell.length_c   1.000
_cell.angle_alpha   90.00
_cell.angle_beta   90.00
_cell.angle_gamma   90.00
#
_symmetry.space_group_name_H-M   'P 1'
#
loop_
_entity.id
_entity.type
_entity.pdbx_description
1 polymer ?
#
loop_
_entity_poly.entity_id
_entity_poly.type
_entity_poly.pdbx_seq_one_letter_code
_entity_poly.pdbx_strand_id
1 'polypeptide(L)' 'MGLFHAVFLGIIQGLTEFLPISSSGHLVLFQYLFGIKEPEIFFDVAVHMGT' A
#
# COMPACT_ATOMS: atom_id res chain seq x y z
N MET A 1 9.39 6.67 -3.58
CA MET A 1 8.20 6.32 -4.41
C MET A 1 7.78 7.47 -5.35
N GLY A 2 7.07 7.21 -6.47
CA GLY A 2 6.51 8.26 -7.35
C GLY A 2 5.01 8.52 -7.11
N LEU A 3 4.46 9.65 -7.59
CA LEU A 3 3.05 10.02 -7.34
C LEU A 3 2.05 8.96 -7.80
N PHE A 4 2.24 8.40 -9.00
CA PHE A 4 1.39 7.34 -9.53
C PHE A 4 1.35 6.12 -8.60
N HIS A 5 2.52 5.68 -8.12
CA HIS A 5 2.66 4.57 -7.18
C HIS A 5 1.96 4.87 -5.85
N ALA A 6 2.11 6.10 -5.32
CA ALA A 6 1.47 6.52 -4.08
C ALA A 6 -0.06 6.49 -4.18
N VAL A 7 -0.61 7.04 -5.25
CA VAL A 7 -2.06 7.05 -5.49
C VAL A 7 -2.57 5.62 -5.68
N PHE A 8 -1.89 4.81 -6.48
CA PHE A 8 -2.29 3.42 -6.72
C PHE A 8 -2.28 2.59 -5.43
N LEU A 9 -1.19 2.64 -4.65
CA LEU A 9 -1.09 1.89 -3.39
C LEU A 9 -2.08 2.39 -2.34
N GLY A 10 -2.37 3.70 -2.28
CA GLY A 10 -3.41 4.25 -1.42
C GLY A 10 -4.82 3.75 -1.78
N ILE A 11 -5.12 3.60 -3.08
CA ILE A 11 -6.38 2.99 -3.54
C ILE A 11 -6.45 1.52 -3.11
N ILE A 12 -5.38 0.76 -3.29
CA ILE A 12 -5.32 -0.65 -2.86
C ILE A 12 -5.55 -0.75 -1.35
N GLN A 13 -4.88 0.07 -0.55
CA GLN A 13 -5.07 0.12 0.90
C GLN A 13 -6.55 0.40 1.24
N GLY A 14 -7.15 1.46 0.70
CA GLY A 14 -8.54 1.81 0.98
C GLY A 14 -9.57 0.77 0.54
N LEU A 15 -9.31 0.04 -0.55
CA LEU A 15 -10.19 -1.04 -1.00
C LEU A 15 -10.05 -2.30 -0.15
N THR A 16 -8.83 -2.62 0.30
CA THR A 16 -8.52 -3.90 0.96
C THR A 16 -8.65 -3.85 2.48
N GLU A 17 -8.58 -2.67 3.11
CA GLU A 17 -8.67 -2.52 4.58
C GLU A 17 -10.00 -3.01 5.16
N PHE A 18 -11.11 -2.75 4.45
CA PHE A 18 -12.45 -3.17 4.91
C PHE A 18 -12.81 -4.60 4.51
N LEU A 19 -11.94 -5.28 3.76
CA LEU A 19 -12.12 -6.66 3.33
C LEU A 19 -11.23 -7.57 4.22
N PRO A 20 -11.72 -8.74 4.66
CA PRO A 20 -10.94 -9.67 5.49
C PRO A 20 -9.92 -10.46 4.64
N ILE A 21 -9.05 -9.75 3.91
CA ILE A 21 -8.08 -10.30 2.93
C ILE A 21 -6.64 -9.81 3.14
N SER A 22 -6.35 -9.12 4.25
CA SER A 22 -5.06 -8.51 4.59
C SER A 22 -4.62 -7.38 3.63
N SER A 23 -4.86 -6.13 4.03
CA SER A 23 -4.44 -4.92 3.30
C SER A 23 -2.93 -4.78 3.20
N SER A 24 -2.21 -5.01 4.31
CA SER A 24 -0.74 -4.98 4.34
C SER A 24 -0.10 -5.98 3.39
N GLY A 25 -0.70 -7.16 3.22
CA GLY A 25 -0.22 -8.17 2.26
C GLY A 25 -0.29 -7.68 0.82
N HIS A 26 -1.37 -7.00 0.46
CA HIS A 26 -1.53 -6.41 -0.88
C HIS A 26 -0.57 -5.24 -1.10
N LEU A 27 -0.37 -4.36 -0.11
CA LEU A 27 0.62 -3.28 -0.20
C LEU A 27 2.02 -3.80 -0.50
N VAL A 28 2.51 -4.78 0.28
CA VAL A 28 3.84 -5.38 0.09
C VAL A 28 3.95 -6.06 -1.27
N LEU A 29 2.91 -6.78 -1.70
CA LEU A 29 2.88 -7.43 -3.00
C LEU A 29 3.05 -6.43 -4.15
N PHE A 30 2.28 -5.34 -4.14
CA PHE A 30 2.38 -4.33 -5.19
C PHE A 30 3.66 -3.52 -5.11
N GLN A 31 4.18 -3.23 -3.91
CA GLN A 31 5.50 -2.62 -3.74
C GLN A 31 6.61 -3.46 -4.38
N TYR A 32 6.58 -4.77 -4.17
CA TYR A 32 7.50 -5.70 -4.80
C TYR A 32 7.36 -5.70 -6.33
N LEU A 33 6.13 -5.72 -6.87
CA LEU A 33 5.88 -5.65 -8.32
C LEU A 33 6.37 -4.35 -8.96
N PHE A 34 6.33 -3.24 -8.22
CA PHE A 34 6.87 -1.95 -8.66
C PHE A 34 8.39 -1.79 -8.45
N GLY A 35 9.07 -2.84 -7.96
CA GLY A 35 10.51 -2.80 -7.72
C GLY A 35 10.91 -1.90 -6.55
N ILE A 36 9.98 -1.59 -5.64
CA ILE A 36 10.26 -0.89 -4.39
C ILE A 36 11.02 -1.87 -3.49
N LYS A 37 12.33 -1.66 -3.37
CA LYS A 37 13.26 -2.62 -2.73
C LYS A 37 12.99 -2.85 -1.25
N GLU A 38 12.43 -1.85 -0.57
CA GLU A 38 12.17 -1.88 0.86
C GLU A 38 10.76 -1.33 1.09
N PRO A 39 9.89 -2.05 1.83
CA PRO A 39 8.58 -1.53 2.19
C PRO A 39 8.72 -0.19 2.90
N GLU A 40 8.06 0.84 2.38
CA GLU A 40 8.09 2.16 3.00
C GLU A 40 7.14 2.15 4.20
N ILE A 41 7.63 1.65 5.36
CA ILE A 41 6.84 1.54 6.61
C ILE A 41 6.10 2.83 6.93
N PHE A 42 6.74 3.98 6.71
CA PHE A 42 6.12 5.28 6.90
C PHE A 42 4.92 5.49 5.97
N PHE A 43 5.04 5.13 4.70
CA PHE A 43 3.95 5.20 3.73
C PHE A 43 2.81 4.26 4.12
N ASP A 44 3.12 3.00 4.47
CA ASP A 44 2.13 2.00 4.86
C ASP A 44 1.30 2.47 6.07
N VAL A 45 1.95 3.01 7.10
CA VAL A 45 1.27 3.58 8.26
C VAL A 45 0.44 4.82 7.88
N ALA A 46 0.97 5.68 7.02
CA ALA A 46 0.26 6.89 6.59
C ALA A 46 -1.03 6.58 5.81
N VAL A 47 -0.99 5.60 4.89
CA VAL A 47 -2.19 5.19 4.15
C VAL A 47 -3.17 4.44 5.04
N HIS A 48 -2.69 3.64 5.98
CA HIS A 48 -3.53 2.94 6.96
C HIS A 48 -4.22 3.91 7.92
N MET A 49 -3.59 5.02 8.32
CA MET A 49 -4.27 6.07 9.10
C MET A 49 -5.41 6.76 8.33
N GLY A 50 -5.39 6.71 6.99
CA GLY A 50 -6.39 7.34 6.13
C GLY A 50 -7.60 6.46 5.79
N THR A 51 -7.62 5.21 6.27
CA THR A 51 -8.62 4.17 5.94
C THR A 51 -9.17 3.56 7.21
#